data_AF-A0A839WKC1-F1
#
_entry.id   AF-A0A839WKC1-F1
#
_cell.length_a   1.000
_cell.length_b   1.000
_cell.length_c   1.000
_cell.angle_alpha   90.00
_cell.angle_beta   90.00
_cell.angle_gamma   90.00
#
_symmetry.space_group_name_H-M   'P 1'
#
loop_
_entity.id
_entity.type
_entity.pdbx_description
1 polymer ?
#
loop_
_entity_poly.entity_id
_entity_poly.type
_entity_poly.pdbx_seq_one_letter_code
_entity_poly.pdbx_strand_id
1 'polypeptide(L)' 'MAHFGFETILAEDGEIDMHCDYCGTHYLFDARDIAAIRNNASPADPQIH' A
#
# COMPACT_ATOMS: atom_id res chain seq x y z
N MET A 1 5.90 21.57 2.20
CA MET A 1 4.96 20.56 2.74
C MET A 1 5.43 19.22 2.21
N ALA A 2 6.00 18.37 3.06
CA ALA A 2 6.47 17.05 2.65
C ALA A 2 5.26 16.20 2.26
N HIS A 3 5.08 16.01 0.95
CA HIS A 3 4.17 15.01 0.43
C HIS A 3 4.92 13.68 0.56
N PHE A 4 4.79 13.04 1.72
CA PHE A 4 5.37 11.72 1.97
C PHE A 4 4.44 10.71 1.28
N GLY A 5 4.59 10.62 -0.04
CA GLY A 5 3.85 9.67 -0.85
C GLY A 5 4.28 8.25 -0.50
N PHE A 6 3.36 7.31 -0.72
CA PHE A 6 3.59 5.88 -0.54
C PHE A 6 4.88 5.36 -1.23
N GLU A 7 5.22 5.88 -2.42
CA GLU A 7 6.47 5.54 -3.12
C GLU A 7 7.73 5.98 -2.35
N THR A 8 7.67 7.12 -1.65
CA THR A 8 8.78 7.64 -0.84
C THR A 8 8.99 6.78 0.40
N ILE A 9 7.90 6.34 1.05
CA ILE A 9 7.97 5.42 2.20
C ILE A 9 8.64 4.11 1.78
N LEU A 10 8.22 3.53 0.66
CA LEU A 10 8.84 2.33 0.11
C LEU A 10 10.32 2.52 -0.27
N ALA A 11 10.69 3.70 -0.78
CA ALA A 11 12.07 3.98 -1.16
C ALA A 11 13.01 4.17 0.05
N GLU A 12 12.49 4.68 1.17
CA GLU A 12 13.29 5.00 2.36
C GLU A 12 13.25 3.88 3.42
N ASP A 13 12.06 3.33 3.73
CA ASP A 13 11.85 2.29 4.74
C ASP A 13 11.82 0.86 4.15
N GLY A 14 11.60 0.72 2.84
CA GLY A 14 11.56 -0.59 2.15
C GLY A 14 10.26 -1.38 2.32
N GLU A 15 9.48 -1.06 3.35
CA GLU A 15 8.21 -1.69 3.69
C GLU A 15 7.18 -0.70 4.24
N ILE A 16 5.92 -1.10 4.23
CA ILE A 16 4.79 -0.32 4.73
C ILE A 16 3.97 -1.17 5.69
N ASP A 17 3.84 -0.70 6.93
CA ASP A 17 2.92 -1.26 7.93
C ASP A 17 1.54 -0.56 7.82
N MET A 18 0.55 -1.28 7.31
CA MET A 18 -0.84 -0.86 7.35
C MET A 18 -1.57 -1.52 8.51
N HIS A 19 -1.89 -0.71 9.52
CA HIS A 19 -2.82 -1.10 10.57
C HIS A 19 -4.25 -1.10 10.04
N CYS A 20 -4.96 -2.21 10.20
CA CYS A 20 -6.38 -2.30 9.87
C CYS A 20 -7.22 -2.03 11.11
N ASP A 21 -7.85 -0.86 11.19
CA ASP A 21 -8.73 -0.48 12.31
C ASP A 21 -9.94 -1.40 12.51
N TYR A 22 -10.35 -2.13 11.46
CA TYR A 22 -11.51 -3.03 11.51
C TYR A 22 -11.23 -4.36 12.21
N CYS A 23 -10.02 -4.92 12.05
CA CYS A 23 -9.66 -6.22 12.61
C CYS A 23 -8.44 -6.17 13.55
N GLY A 24 -7.83 -4.99 13.71
CA GLY A 24 -6.63 -4.76 14.53
C GLY A 24 -5.36 -5.41 13.99
N THR A 25 -5.40 -5.96 12.77
CA THR A 25 -4.26 -6.66 12.17
C THR A 25 -3.31 -5.66 11.52
N HIS A 26 -2.01 -5.90 11.69
CA HIS A 26 -0.96 -5.21 10.98
C HIS A 26 -0.60 -5.98 9.72
N TYR A 27 -0.65 -5.31 8.58
CA TYR A 27 -0.27 -5.87 7.30
C TYR A 27 1.01 -5.17 6.82
N LEU A 28 2.08 -5.94 6.67
CA LEU A 28 3.35 -5.46 6.15
C LEU A 28 3.39 -5.72 4.65
N PHE A 29 3.78 -4.70 3.88
CA PHE A 29 3.91 -4.79 2.43
C PHE A 29 5.27 -4.29 1.98
N ASP A 30 5.97 -5.11 1.18
CA ASP A 30 7.21 -4.72 0.53
C ASP A 30 6.99 -4.31 -0.94
N ALA A 31 8.06 -3.87 -1.61
CA ALA A 31 7.97 -3.46 -3.02
C ALA A 31 7.42 -4.54 -3.98
N ARG A 32 7.61 -5.83 -3.67
CA ARG A 32 7.10 -6.94 -4.49
C ARG A 32 5.62 -7.15 -4.27
N ASP A 33 5.15 -7.10 -3.02
CA ASP A 33 3.73 -7.22 -2.70
C ASP A 33 2.93 -6.11 -3.38
N ILE A 34 3.46 -4.89 -3.34
CA ILE A 34 2.85 -3.73 -3.97
C ILE A 34 2.83 -3.86 -5.49
N ALA A 35 3.90 -4.38 -6.10
CA ALA A 35 3.89 -4.68 -7.54
C ALA A 35 2.85 -5.76 -7.88
N ALA A 36 2.69 -6.78 -7.04
CA ALA A 36 1.68 -7.82 -7.22
C ALA A 36 0.25 -7.27 -7.09
N ILE A 37 -0.01 -6.39 -6.12
CA ILE A 37 -1.30 -5.71 -5.94
C ILE A 37 -1.60 -4.83 -7.15
N ARG A 38 -0.64 -4.03 -7.63
CA ARG A 38 -0.82 -3.20 -8.83
C ARG A 38 -1.15 -4.02 -10.08
N ASN A 39 -0.51 -5.18 -10.24
CA ASN A 39 -0.74 -6.07 -11.37
C ASN A 39 -2.06 -6.86 -11.26
N ASN A 40 -2.55 -7.12 -10.04
CA ASN A 40 -3.83 -7.79 -9.80
C ASN A 40 -5.01 -6.84 -9.59
N ALA A 41 -4.76 -5.53 -9.43
CA ALA A 41 -5.80 -4.53 -9.36
C ALA A 41 -6.53 -4.49 -10.71
N SER A 42 -7.65 -5.21 -10.78
CA SER A 42 -8.52 -5.17 -11.95
C SER A 42 -9.03 -3.73 -12.13
N PRO A 43 -8.91 -3.13 -13.33
CA PRO A 43 -9.42 -1.79 -13.60
C PRO A 43 -10.96 -1.70 -13.51
N ALA A 44 -11.65 -2.81 -13.25
CA ALA A 44 -13.11 -2.91 -13.20
C ALA A 44 -13.71 -2.80 -11.79
N ASP A 45 -12.91 -2.72 -10.73
CA ASP A 45 -13.46 -2.41 -9.40
C ASP A 45 -13.69 -0.90 -9.29
N PRO A 46 -14.94 -0.43 -9.11
CA PRO A 46 -15.19 0.99 -8.91
C PRO A 46 -14.45 1.41 -7.65
N GLN A 47 -13.34 2.14 -7.83
CA GLN A 47 -12.75 2.92 -6.75
C GLN A 47 -13.76 4.01 -6.42
N ILE A 48 -14.70 3.70 -5.52
CA ILE A 48 -15.69 4.65 -5.03
C ILE A 48 -14.90 5.73 -4.30
N HIS A 49 -14.82 6.90 -4.93
CA HIS A 49 -14.19 8.11 -4.43
C HIS A 49 -14.95 8.71 -3.25
#